data_AF-A0A636NK81-F1
#
_entry.id   AF-A0A636NK81-F1
#
_cell.length_a   1.000
_cell.length_b   1.000
_cell.length_c   1.000
_cell.angle_alpha   90.00
_cell.angle_beta   90.00
_cell.angle_gamma   90.00
#
_symmetry.space_group_name_H-M   'P 1'
#
loop_
_entity.id
_entity.type
_entity.pdbx_description
1 polymer ?
#
loop_
_entity_poly.entity_id
_entity_poly.type
_entity_poly.pdbx_seq_one_letter_code
_entity_poly.pdbx_strand_id
1 'polypeptide(L)' 'MKRYIPSLDNFKYRDKWWVIDVSGNSLRLISYIDFRLHKIFVKHIVSHAEYDKLTAYYRGNEE' A
#
# COMPACT_ATOMS: atom_id res chain seq x y z
N MET A 1 8.74 10.97 -3.56
CA MET A 1 7.42 10.55 -4.10
C MET A 1 6.24 11.21 -3.38
N LYS A 2 6.26 11.37 -2.05
CA LYS A 2 5.18 12.00 -1.26
C LYS A 2 4.75 13.42 -1.70
N ARG A 3 5.67 14.22 -2.30
CA ARG A 3 5.34 15.52 -2.90
C ARG A 3 4.37 15.41 -4.09
N TYR A 4 4.46 14.34 -4.86
CA TYR A 4 3.65 14.11 -6.06
C TYR A 4 2.39 13.29 -5.76
N ILE A 5 2.47 12.41 -4.76
CA ILE A 5 1.36 11.57 -4.30
C ILE A 5 1.21 11.82 -2.80
N PRO A 6 0.36 12.79 -2.39
CA PRO A 6 0.21 13.16 -0.99
C PRO A 6 -0.32 12.01 -0.11
N SER A 7 -1.15 11.13 -0.70
CA SER A 7 -1.74 9.95 -0.05
C SER A 7 -0.78 8.76 0.08
N LEU A 8 0.47 8.88 -0.39
CA LEU A 8 1.46 7.81 -0.24
C LEU A 8 1.86 7.67 1.23
N ASP A 9 1.55 6.52 1.80
CA ASP A 9 1.89 6.17 3.18
C ASP A 9 2.62 4.82 3.27
N ASN A 10 3.39 4.63 4.33
CA ASN A 10 4.12 3.38 4.56
C ASN A 10 3.18 2.31 5.09
N PHE A 11 3.28 1.09 4.55
CA PHE A 11 2.57 -0.05 5.08
C PHE A 11 3.33 -0.64 6.27
N LYS A 12 2.85 -0.36 7.49
CA LYS A 12 3.56 -0.64 8.74
C LYS A 12 3.98 -2.09 8.96
N TYR A 13 3.27 -3.04 8.36
CA TYR A 13 3.45 -4.47 8.62
C TYR A 13 4.40 -5.16 7.63
N ARG A 14 4.93 -4.44 6.63
CA ARG A 14 5.83 -5.05 5.64
C ARG A 14 6.85 -4.03 5.15
N ASP A 15 8.13 -4.36 5.27
CA ASP A 15 9.22 -3.46 4.86
C ASP A 15 9.17 -3.17 3.35
N LYS A 16 9.36 -1.90 2.98
CA LYS A 16 9.27 -1.40 1.60
C LYS A 16 7.92 -1.68 0.92
N TRP A 17 6.84 -1.63 1.69
CA TRP A 17 5.49 -1.58 1.14
C TRP A 17 4.86 -0.23 1.38
N TRP A 18 4.06 0.21 0.40
CA TRP A 18 3.36 1.48 0.41
C TRP A 18 1.90 1.30 0.08
N VAL A 19 1.09 2.18 0.68
CA VAL A 19 -0.34 2.32 0.42
C VAL A 19 -0.58 3.66 -0.26
N ILE A 20 -1.42 3.65 -1.29
CA ILE A 20 -1.81 4.85 -2.03
C ILE A 20 -3.34 4.89 -2.12
N ASP A 21 -3.93 6.02 -1.77
CA ASP A 21 -5.35 6.25 -2.00
C ASP A 21 -5.60 6.57 -3.47
N VAL A 22 -6.51 5.81 -4.10
CA VAL A 22 -6.89 5.98 -5.52
C VAL A 22 -8.41 6.03 -5.67
N SER A 23 -8.89 6.51 -6.83
CA SER A 23 -10.33 6.67 -7.12
C SER A 23 -11.07 7.54 -6.10
N GLY A 24 -10.54 8.72 -5.77
CA GLY A 24 -11.20 9.64 -4.84
C GLY A 24 -11.30 9.10 -3.41
N ASN A 25 -10.28 8.36 -2.95
CA ASN A 25 -10.20 7.73 -1.62
C ASN A 25 -11.09 6.48 -1.44
N SER A 26 -11.79 6.01 -2.47
CA SER A 26 -12.61 4.79 -2.37
C SER A 26 -11.80 3.49 -2.39
N LEU A 27 -10.59 3.52 -2.96
CA LEU A 27 -9.72 2.36 -3.12
C LEU A 27 -8.35 2.60 -2.49
N ARG A 28 -7.72 1.50 -2.06
CA ARG A 28 -6.35 1.43 -1.54
C ARG A 28 -5.52 0.56 -2.48
N LEU A 29 -4.44 1.13 -2.99
CA LEU A 29 -3.44 0.42 -3.77
C LEU A 29 -2.28 0.06 -2.85
N ILE A 30 -2.02 -1.23 -2.69
CA ILE A 30 -0.90 -1.77 -1.92
C ILE A 30 0.18 -2.20 -2.89
N SER A 31 1.36 -1.60 -2.79
CA SER A 31 2.46 -1.84 -3.72
C SER A 31 3.82 -1.89 -3.04
N TYR A 32 4.72 -2.70 -3.61
CA TYR A 32 6.14 -2.65 -3.34
C TYR A 32 6.80 -1.69 -4.34
N ILE A 33 7.56 -0.73 -3.83
CA ILE A 33 8.23 0.29 -4.64
C ILE A 33 9.74 0.18 -4.43
N ASP A 34 10.46 -0.20 -5.48
CA ASP A 34 11.90 -0.13 -5.49
C ASP A 34 12.34 1.24 -6.04
N PHE A 35 12.69 2.14 -5.13
CA PHE A 35 13.17 3.48 -5.50
C PHE A 35 14.52 3.48 -6.21
N ARG A 36 15.36 2.44 -6.04
CA ARG A 36 16.68 2.37 -6.68
C ARG A 36 16.56 1.92 -8.13
N LEU A 37 15.71 0.93 -8.37
CA LEU A 37 15.46 0.38 -9.70
C LEU A 37 14.33 1.11 -10.45
N HIS A 38 13.67 2.08 -9.81
CA HIS A 38 12.48 2.76 -10.31
C HIS A 38 11.37 1.79 -10.77
N LYS A 39 11.15 0.72 -9.99
CA LYS A 39 10.11 -0.28 -10.27
C LYS A 39 9.00 -0.22 -9.25
N ILE A 40 7.77 -0.41 -9.71
CA ILE A 40 6.57 -0.48 -8.86
C ILE A 40 5.90 -1.82 -9.15
N PHE A 41 5.65 -2.58 -8.09
CA PHE A 41 4.94 -3.85 -8.14
C PHE A 41 3.64 -3.70 -7.35
N VAL A 42 2.52 -3.70 -8.07
CA VAL A 42 1.19 -3.62 -7.47
C VAL A 42 0.74 -5.02 -7.08
N LYS A 43 0.44 -5.24 -5.80
CA LYS A 43 -0.05 -6.54 -5.32
C LYS A 43 -1.56 -6.57 -5.21
N HIS A 44 -2.15 -5.52 -4.66
CA HIS A 44 -3.58 -5.44 -4.41
C HIS A 44 -4.11 -4.04 -4.72
N ILE A 45 -5.29 -3.98 -5.35
CA ILE A 45 -6.10 -2.78 -5.48
C ILE A 45 -7.46 -3.16 -4.91
N VAL A 46 -7.81 -2.62 -3.75
CA VAL A 46 -8.95 -3.07 -2.96
C VAL A 46 -9.72 -1.91 -2.37
N SER A 47 -10.97 -2.16 -1.95
CA SER A 47 -11.74 -1.19 -1.20
C SER A 47 -11.18 -0.95 0.22
N HIS A 48 -11.63 0.10 0.90
CA HIS A 48 -11.26 0.35 2.29
C HIS A 48 -11.60 -0.83 3.22
N ALA A 49 -12.80 -1.42 3.05
CA ALA A 49 -13.25 -2.53 3.88
C ALA A 49 -12.38 -3.79 3.69
N GLU A 50 -11.91 -4.04 2.47
CA GLU A 50 -11.00 -5.15 2.18
C GLU A 50 -9.57 -4.85 2.64
N TYR A 51 -9.12 -3.59 2.53
CA TYR A 51 -7.85 -3.14 3.08
C TYR A 51 -7.77 -3.38 4.59
N ASP A 52 -8.84 -3.13 5.34
CA ASP A 52 -8.88 -3.38 6.78
C ASP A 52 -8.72 -4.87 7.10
N LYS A 53 -9.36 -5.75 6.31
CA LYS A 53 -9.22 -7.21 6.43
C LYS A 53 -7.80 -7.67 6.14
N LEU A 54 -7.20 -7.17 5.05
CA LEU A 54 -5.82 -7.46 4.70
C LEU A 54 -4.86 -6.97 5.79
N THR A 55 -5.09 -5.78 6.32
CA THR A 55 -4.30 -5.20 7.40
C THR A 55 -4.37 -6.06 8.67
N ALA A 56 -5.55 -6.56 9.04
CA ALA A 56 -5.70 -7.48 10.15
C ALA A 56 -4.97 -8.80 9.92
N TYR A 57 -5.01 -9.33 8.69
CA TYR A 57 -4.30 -10.54 8.30
C TYR A 57 -2.77 -10.38 8.38
N TYR A 58 -2.22 -9.30 7.83
CA TYR A 58 -0.78 -9.01 7.86
C TYR A 58 -0.28 -8.62 9.25
N ARG A 59 -1.13 -8.07 10.12
CA ARG A 59 -0.79 -7.83 11.52
C ARG A 59 -0.52 -9.14 12.28
N GLY A 60 -1.24 -10.21 11.95
CA GLY A 60 -1.10 -11.51 12.62
C GLY A 60 -0.06 -12.45 11.98
N ASN A 61 0.36 -12.15 10.75
CA ASN A 61 1.40 -12.89 10.04
C ASN A 61 2.54 -11.93 9.69
N GLU A 62 3.47 -11.79 10.62
CA GLU A 62 4.80 -11.25 10.33
C GLU A 62 5.58 -12.34 9.58
N GLU A 63 5.56 -12.28 8.24
CA GLU A 63 6.61 -12.90 7.41
C GLU A 63 7.89 -12.05 7.47
#